data_AF-A0A975FTL5-F1
#
_entry.id   AF-A0A975FTL5-F1
#
_cell.length_a   1.000
_cell.length_b   1.000
_cell.length_c   1.000
_cell.angle_alpha   90.00
_cell.angle_beta   90.00
_cell.angle_gamma   90.00
#
_symmetry.space_group_name_H-M   'P 1'
#
loop_
_entity.id
_entity.type
_entity.pdbx_description
1 polymer ?
#
loop_
_entity_poly.entity_id
_entity_poly.type
_entity_poly.pdbx_seq_one_letter_code
_entity_poly.pdbx_strand_id
1 'polypeptide(L)'
;MREVEIPKEDGRIRKLGIPTVQDRTAQMVIREELEQIVDKQFSKDSFGYRPNKSAHQAIKQCRENCMKMDWVIDLDIKSFFDEIDHDLMLKALGHFTKEKHIHLYVARWLKAPIQKKDGSIHSRDKGTPQGGVISPLLWQTFSCMLFLISGLRTTTRK
;
A
#
# COMPACT_ATOMS: atom_id res chain seq x y z
N MET A 1 -14.47 -4.34 11.63
CA MET A 1 -13.30 -3.58 12.15
C MET A 1 -13.76 -2.52 13.12
N ARG A 2 -12.92 -2.08 14.06
CA ARG A 2 -13.24 -0.96 14.97
C ARG A 2 -12.47 0.30 14.58
N GLU A 3 -13.14 1.45 14.55
CA GLU A 3 -12.50 2.74 14.30
C GLU A 3 -11.80 3.26 15.56
N VAL A 4 -10.55 3.67 15.40
CA VAL A 4 -9.77 4.38 16.42
C VAL A 4 -9.23 5.66 15.80
N GLU A 5 -9.43 6.77 16.49
CA GLU A 5 -8.95 8.08 16.08
C GLU A 5 -7.66 8.40 16.83
N ILE A 6 -6.59 8.69 16.09
CA ILE A 6 -5.30 9.09 16.66
C ILE A 6 -4.96 10.51 16.19
N PRO A 7 -4.62 11.43 17.10
CA PRO A 7 -4.19 12.77 16.72
C PRO A 7 -2.81 12.73 16.03
N LYS A 8 -2.63 13.53 14.97
CA LYS A 8 -1.32 13.82 14.38
C LYS A 8 -0.71 15.05 15.05
N GLU A 9 0.62 15.20 14.88
CA GLU A 9 1.37 16.39 15.32
C GLU A 9 0.80 17.69 14.71
N ASP A 10 0.29 17.63 13.47
CA ASP A 10 -0.33 18.77 12.77
C ASP A 10 -1.78 19.08 13.20
N GLY A 11 -2.29 18.47 14.27
CA GLY A 11 -3.67 18.65 14.76
C GLY A 11 -4.76 17.93 13.95
N ARG A 12 -4.43 17.30 12.83
CA ARG A 12 -5.37 16.48 12.04
C ARG A 12 -5.58 15.12 12.70
N ILE A 13 -6.78 14.54 12.53
CA ILE A 13 -7.11 13.21 13.07
C ILE A 13 -6.81 12.13 12.02
N ARG A 14 -6.13 11.06 12.44
CA ARG A 14 -5.93 9.83 11.66
C ARG A 14 -6.93 8.77 12.10
N LYS A 15 -7.79 8.32 11.19
CA LYS A 15 -8.76 7.26 11.44
C LYS A 15 -8.14 5.90 11.10
N LEU A 16 -8.02 5.03 12.09
CA LEU A 16 -7.52 3.66 11.94
C LEU A 16 -8.66 2.67 12.05
N GLY A 17 -8.72 1.72 11.12
CA GLY A 17 -9.59 0.55 11.21
C GLY A 17 -8.80 -0.62 11.78
N ILE A 18 -8.99 -0.93 13.06
CA ILE A 18 -8.30 -2.05 13.71
C ILE A 18 -9.05 -3.35 13.36
N PRO A 19 -8.39 -4.32 12.68
CA PRO A 19 -8.96 -5.64 12.42
C PRO A 19 -9.00 -6.50 13.68
N THR A 20 -9.83 -7.55 13.63
CA THR A 20 -9.84 -8.56 14.70
C THR A 20 -8.50 -9.32 14.74
N VAL A 21 -8.20 -10.03 15.83
CA VAL A 21 -7.00 -10.87 15.91
C VAL A 21 -7.00 -11.91 14.79
N GLN A 22 -8.13 -12.59 14.57
CA GLN A 22 -8.29 -13.57 13.50
C GLN A 22 -8.04 -12.96 12.11
N ASP A 23 -8.58 -11.77 11.85
CA ASP A 23 -8.34 -11.06 10.60
C ASP A 23 -6.86 -10.71 10.44
N ARG A 24 -6.17 -10.27 11.50
CA ARG A 24 -4.74 -9.95 11.44
C ARG A 24 -3.90 -11.18 11.13
N THR A 25 -4.23 -12.33 11.71
CA THR A 25 -3.55 -13.60 11.42
C THR A 25 -3.76 -13.99 9.95
N ALA A 26 -5.00 -13.97 9.46
CA ALA A 26 -5.29 -14.28 8.05
C ALA A 26 -4.62 -13.29 7.09
N GLN A 27 -4.59 -12.00 7.43
CA GLN A 27 -3.87 -10.97 6.68
C GLN A 27 -2.38 -11.23 6.63
N MET A 28 -1.77 -11.70 7.72
CA MET A 28 -0.35 -12.01 7.76
C MET A 28 0.00 -13.16 6.81
N VAL A 29 -0.78 -14.24 6.81
CA VAL A 29 -0.55 -15.39 5.92
C VAL A 29 -0.62 -14.98 4.45
N ILE A 30 -1.69 -14.28 4.05
CA ILE A 30 -1.85 -13.80 2.66
C ILE A 30 -0.76 -12.78 2.31
N ARG A 31 -0.34 -11.94 3.27
CA ARG A 31 0.75 -11.00 3.06
C ARG A 31 2.05 -11.72 2.72
N GLU A 32 2.46 -12.72 3.51
CA GLU A 32 3.71 -13.45 3.28
C GLU A 32 3.73 -14.14 1.92
N GLU A 33 2.61 -14.77 1.54
CA GLU A 33 2.46 -15.42 0.24
C GLU A 33 2.55 -14.41 -0.92
N LEU A 34 1.84 -13.28 -0.81
CA LEU A 34 1.85 -12.24 -1.84
C LEU A 34 3.21 -11.54 -1.94
N GLU A 35 3.89 -11.32 -0.81
CA GLU A 35 5.21 -10.68 -0.76
C GLU A 35 6.24 -11.48 -1.56
N GLN A 36 6.22 -12.82 -1.49
CA GLN A 36 7.12 -13.69 -2.27
C GLN A 36 6.90 -13.58 -3.80
N ILE A 37 5.68 -13.25 -4.22
CA ILE A 37 5.33 -13.10 -5.64
C ILE A 37 5.75 -11.72 -6.15
N VAL A 38 5.40 -10.67 -5.39
CA VAL A 38 5.52 -9.29 -5.83
C VAL A 38 6.94 -8.76 -5.67
N ASP A 39 7.68 -9.19 -4.64
CA ASP A 39 9.02 -8.67 -4.36
C ASP A 39 10.00 -8.92 -5.52
N LYS A 40 9.79 -9.99 -6.29
CA LYS A 40 10.54 -10.33 -7.51
C LYS A 40 10.35 -9.31 -8.64
N GLN A 41 9.23 -8.60 -8.65
CA GLN A 41 8.85 -7.65 -9.70
C GLN A 41 9.12 -6.19 -9.30
N PHE A 42 9.41 -5.92 -8.01
CA PHE A 42 9.66 -4.58 -7.56
C PHE A 42 10.97 -4.00 -8.11
N SER A 43 10.91 -2.71 -8.46
CA SER A 43 12.11 -1.95 -8.82
C SER A 43 13.12 -1.96 -7.67
N LYS A 44 14.42 -1.92 -8.03
CA LYS A 44 15.53 -1.79 -7.07
C LYS A 44 15.45 -0.47 -6.29
N ASP A 45 14.85 0.54 -6.91
CA ASP A 45 14.68 1.90 -6.38
C ASP A 45 13.42 2.04 -5.49
N SER A 46 12.68 0.95 -5.27
CA SER A 46 11.59 0.92 -4.28
C SER A 46 12.13 0.56 -2.90
N PHE A 47 12.04 1.50 -1.95
CA PHE A 47 12.60 1.35 -0.60
C PHE A 47 11.54 1.26 0.51
N GLY A 48 10.30 1.68 0.26
CA GLY A 48 9.26 1.75 1.29
C GLY A 48 8.65 0.38 1.61
N TYR A 49 8.44 0.08 2.90
CA TYR A 49 7.72 -1.10 3.38
C TYR A 49 8.26 -2.46 2.89
N ARG A 50 9.56 -2.52 2.55
CA ARG A 50 10.24 -3.75 2.11
C ARG A 50 11.19 -4.28 3.16
N PRO A 51 11.33 -5.61 3.28
CA PRO A 51 12.36 -6.21 4.10
C PRO A 51 13.74 -5.80 3.57
N ASN A 52 14.67 -5.52 4.48
CA ASN A 52 16.06 -5.16 4.17
C ASN A 52 16.26 -3.85 3.38
N LYS A 53 15.23 -3.00 3.28
CA LYS A 53 15.31 -1.65 2.71
C LYS A 53 15.07 -0.60 3.79
N SER A 54 15.71 0.57 3.68
CA SER A 54 15.55 1.66 4.65
C SER A 54 15.51 3.03 4.00
N ALA A 55 14.93 4.00 4.70
CA ALA A 55 14.89 5.40 4.26
C ALA A 55 16.31 5.97 4.03
N HIS A 56 17.29 5.57 4.84
CA HIS A 56 18.69 5.97 4.67
C HIS A 56 19.28 5.51 3.33
N GLN A 57 18.92 4.30 2.86
CA GLN A 57 19.34 3.83 1.54
C GLN A 57 18.70 4.66 0.42
N ALA A 58 17.43 5.05 0.57
CA ALA A 58 16.75 5.91 -0.39
C ALA A 58 17.41 7.30 -0.48
N ILE A 59 17.77 7.90 0.66
CA ILE A 59 18.48 9.18 0.71
C ILE A 59 19.85 9.08 0.03
N LYS A 60 20.59 7.99 0.29
CA LYS A 60 21.88 7.75 -0.35
C LYS A 60 21.74 7.68 -1.88
N GLN A 61 20.78 6.91 -2.38
CA GLN A 61 20.53 6.80 -3.82
C GLN A 61 20.07 8.15 -4.42
N CYS A 62 19.22 8.89 -3.71
CA CYS A 62 18.78 10.22 -4.12
C CYS A 62 19.97 11.17 -4.26
N ARG A 63 20.88 11.20 -3.29
CA ARG A 63 22.10 12.01 -3.33
C ARG A 63 22.98 11.68 -4.55
N GLU A 64 23.16 10.40 -4.85
CA GLU A 64 23.93 9.97 -6.03
C GLU A 64 23.25 10.39 -7.35
N ASN A 65 21.91 10.37 -7.40
CA ASN A 65 21.14 10.78 -8.57
C ASN A 65 21.20 12.30 -8.78
N CYS A 66 21.11 13.10 -7.71
CA CYS A 66 21.23 14.57 -7.78
C CYS A 66 22.61 15.05 -8.26
N MET A 67 23.65 14.20 -8.16
CA MET A 67 24.96 14.51 -8.75
C MET A 67 25.00 14.31 -10.27
N LYS A 68 24.02 13.61 -10.83
CA LYS A 68 23.95 13.26 -12.26
C LYS A 68 22.84 14.02 -13.01
N MET A 69 21.85 14.54 -12.29
CA MET A 69 20.70 15.24 -12.85
C MET A 69 20.43 16.50 -12.04
N ASP A 70 20.24 17.62 -12.75
CA ASP A 70 20.07 18.94 -12.13
C ASP A 70 18.65 19.24 -11.67
N TRP A 71 17.69 18.37 -12.02
CA TRP A 71 16.27 18.56 -11.71
C TRP A 71 15.68 17.34 -11.00
N VAL A 72 14.69 17.60 -10.14
CA VAL A 72 13.92 16.59 -9.42
C VAL A 72 12.44 16.85 -9.64
N ILE A 73 11.66 15.78 -9.78
CA ILE A 73 10.20 15.86 -9.74
C ILE A 73 9.76 15.24 -8.43
N ASP A 74 9.16 16.05 -7.58
CA ASP A 74 8.54 15.61 -6.33
C ASP A 74 7.06 15.28 -6.58
N LEU A 75 6.67 14.04 -6.29
CA LEU A 75 5.32 13.52 -6.50
C LEU A 75 4.85 12.87 -5.20
N ASP A 76 3.71 13.34 -4.68
CA ASP A 76 3.02 12.73 -3.55
C ASP A 76 1.59 12.34 -3.91
N ILE A 77 1.15 11.18 -3.45
CA ILE A 77 -0.22 10.69 -3.66
C ILE A 77 -1.02 11.02 -2.42
N LYS A 78 -1.90 12.02 -2.56
CA LYS A 78 -2.82 12.42 -1.50
C LYS A 78 -3.79 11.29 -1.16
N SER A 79 -3.94 11.02 0.14
CA SER A 79 -5.04 10.19 0.68
C SER A 79 -5.20 8.80 0.06
N PHE A 80 -4.10 8.14 -0.34
CA PHE A 80 -4.15 6.82 -0.99
C PHE A 80 -5.04 5.79 -0.26
N PHE A 81 -4.83 5.64 1.05
CA PHE A 81 -5.57 4.66 1.86
C PHE A 81 -7.06 5.00 2.00
N ASP A 82 -7.47 6.23 1.74
CA ASP A 82 -8.86 6.66 1.88
C ASP A 82 -9.60 6.68 0.53
N GLU A 83 -8.88 6.86 -0.58
CA GLU A 83 -9.48 7.15 -1.89
C GLU A 83 -9.30 6.05 -2.95
N ILE A 84 -8.44 5.05 -2.74
CA ILE A 84 -8.21 4.03 -3.77
C ILE A 84 -9.49 3.29 -4.17
N ASP A 85 -9.71 3.19 -5.48
CA ASP A 85 -10.78 2.39 -6.08
C ASP A 85 -10.49 0.89 -5.92
N HIS A 86 -11.49 0.14 -5.45
CA HIS A 86 -11.34 -1.29 -5.18
C HIS A 86 -11.11 -2.12 -6.44
N ASP A 87 -11.74 -1.75 -7.56
CA ASP A 87 -11.59 -2.47 -8.83
C ASP A 87 -10.21 -2.24 -9.43
N LEU A 88 -9.67 -1.01 -9.34
CA LEU A 88 -8.29 -0.74 -9.73
C LEU A 88 -7.29 -1.50 -8.87
N MET A 89 -7.51 -1.57 -7.55
CA MET A 89 -6.66 -2.36 -6.65
C MET A 89 -6.68 -3.85 -7.02
N LEU A 90 -7.86 -4.42 -7.30
CA LEU A 90 -8.00 -5.82 -7.69
C LEU A 90 -7.42 -6.10 -9.08
N LYS A 91 -7.54 -5.17 -10.03
CA LYS A 91 -6.86 -5.26 -11.34
C LYS A 91 -5.35 -5.24 -11.19
N ALA A 92 -4.82 -4.39 -10.30
CA ALA A 92 -3.39 -4.37 -9.99
C ALA A 92 -2.93 -5.69 -9.39
N LEU A 93 -3.68 -6.24 -8.42
CA LEU A 93 -3.40 -7.54 -7.83
C LEU A 93 -3.39 -8.67 -8.88
N GLY A 94 -4.36 -8.65 -9.81
CA GLY A 94 -4.47 -9.64 -10.89
C GLY A 94 -3.34 -9.62 -11.90
N HIS A 95 -2.54 -8.54 -11.95
CA HIS A 95 -1.31 -8.50 -12.73
C HIS A 95 -0.20 -9.35 -12.09
N PHE A 96 -0.12 -9.36 -10.76
CA PHE A 96 0.96 -10.05 -10.03
C PHE A 96 0.66 -11.52 -9.77
N THR A 97 -0.60 -11.85 -9.44
CA THR A 97 -1.00 -13.22 -9.09
C THR A 97 -2.32 -13.58 -9.75
N LYS A 98 -2.57 -14.88 -9.97
CA LYS A 98 -3.86 -15.44 -10.42
C LYS A 98 -4.54 -16.27 -9.33
N GLU A 99 -3.93 -16.32 -8.15
CA GLU A 99 -4.42 -17.11 -7.02
C GLU A 99 -5.76 -16.58 -6.52
N LYS A 100 -6.80 -17.41 -6.63
CA LYS A 100 -8.18 -17.01 -6.37
C LYS A 100 -8.42 -16.67 -4.89
N HIS A 101 -7.75 -17.38 -3.97
CA HIS A 101 -7.91 -17.13 -2.54
C HIS A 101 -7.37 -15.75 -2.15
N ILE A 102 -6.22 -15.34 -2.68
CA ILE A 102 -5.64 -14.00 -2.43
C ILE A 102 -6.63 -12.91 -2.88
N HIS A 103 -7.18 -13.03 -4.09
CA HIS A 103 -8.17 -12.08 -4.60
C HIS A 103 -9.42 -12.02 -3.73
N LEU A 104 -9.93 -13.19 -3.32
CA LEU A 104 -11.13 -13.28 -2.49
C LEU A 104 -10.92 -12.60 -1.13
N TYR A 105 -9.80 -12.88 -0.45
CA TYR A 105 -9.53 -12.30 0.87
C TYR A 105 -9.26 -10.79 0.78
N VAL A 106 -8.48 -10.34 -0.20
CA VAL A 106 -8.23 -8.91 -0.42
C VAL A 106 -9.54 -8.17 -0.71
N ALA A 107 -10.37 -8.68 -1.63
CA ALA A 107 -11.67 -8.08 -1.95
C ALA A 107 -12.59 -7.99 -0.71
N ARG A 108 -12.59 -9.02 0.14
CA ARG A 108 -13.34 -9.03 1.41
C ARG A 108 -12.82 -7.99 2.39
N TRP A 109 -11.51 -7.84 2.54
CA TRP A 109 -10.93 -6.84 3.45
C TRP A 109 -11.11 -5.41 2.97
N LEU A 110 -11.10 -5.16 1.65
CA LEU A 110 -11.38 -3.85 1.08
C LEU A 110 -12.82 -3.39 1.37
N LYS A 111 -13.79 -4.31 1.28
CA LYS A 111 -15.22 -4.05 1.54
C LYS A 111 -15.63 -4.22 3.01
N ALA A 112 -14.69 -4.57 3.89
CA ALA A 112 -14.99 -4.84 5.29
C ALA A 112 -15.53 -3.57 5.97
N PRO A 113 -16.72 -3.61 6.59
CA PRO A 113 -17.30 -2.44 7.20
C PRO A 113 -16.56 -2.07 8.49
N ILE A 114 -16.59 -0.77 8.79
CA ILE A 114 -16.00 -0.20 9.99
C ILE A 114 -17.12 0.14 10.97
N GLN A 115 -16.96 -0.33 12.21
CA GLN A 115 -17.80 0.05 13.32
C GLN A 115 -17.21 1.28 14.00
N LYS A 116 -17.98 2.36 14.06
CA LYS A 116 -17.63 3.60 14.76
C LYS A 116 -17.82 3.45 16.28
N LYS A 117 -17.30 4.41 17.04
CA LYS A 117 -17.43 4.46 18.50
C LYS A 117 -18.89 4.52 18.98
N ASP A 118 -19.78 5.10 18.17
CA ASP A 118 -21.22 5.19 18.44
C ASP A 118 -21.99 3.87 18.17
N GLY A 119 -21.29 2.82 17.72
CA GLY A 119 -21.86 1.53 17.38
C GLY A 119 -22.41 1.44 15.96
N SER A 120 -22.46 2.54 15.20
CA SER A 120 -22.89 2.54 13.81
C SER A 120 -21.89 1.79 12.91
N ILE A 121 -22.42 1.09 11.92
CA ILE A 121 -21.65 0.31 10.95
C ILE A 121 -21.69 1.05 9.62
N HIS A 122 -20.52 1.47 9.13
CA HIS A 122 -20.40 2.11 7.83
C HIS A 122 -19.76 1.16 6.82
N SER A 123 -20.46 0.95 5.70
CA SER A 123 -19.89 0.31 4.51
C SER A 123 -18.85 1.21 3.86
N ARG A 124 -17.93 0.60 3.13
CA ARG A 124 -16.87 1.31 2.41
C ARG A 124 -16.91 0.91 0.94
N ASP A 125 -17.01 1.93 0.10
CA ASP A 125 -16.97 1.76 -1.35
C ASP A 125 -15.61 2.15 -1.93
N LYS A 126 -14.74 2.78 -1.12
CA LYS A 126 -13.37 3.18 -1.51
C LYS A 126 -12.37 3.16 -0.36
N GLY A 127 -11.09 3.17 -0.73
CA GLY A 127 -9.94 3.13 0.15
C GLY A 127 -9.69 1.74 0.73
N THR A 128 -8.63 1.61 1.52
CA THR A 128 -8.32 0.41 2.30
C THR A 128 -8.33 0.72 3.81
N PRO A 129 -8.61 -0.26 4.69
CA PRO A 129 -8.53 -0.04 6.13
C PRO A 129 -7.11 0.31 6.58
N GLN A 130 -6.96 1.49 7.17
CA GLN A 130 -5.70 1.93 7.72
C GLN A 130 -5.47 1.20 9.06
N GLY A 131 -4.57 0.22 9.08
CA GLY A 131 -4.38 -0.68 10.23
C GLY A 131 -4.44 -2.17 9.90
N GLY A 132 -4.80 -2.51 8.66
CA GLY A 132 -4.60 -3.86 8.13
C GLY A 132 -3.11 -4.17 7.96
N VAL A 133 -2.69 -5.36 8.37
CA VAL A 133 -1.30 -5.84 8.23
C VAL A 133 -0.89 -5.91 6.76
N ILE A 134 -1.86 -6.17 5.88
CA ILE A 134 -1.66 -6.28 4.43
C ILE A 134 -1.68 -4.93 3.70
N SER A 135 -2.25 -3.88 4.32
CA SER A 135 -2.45 -2.58 3.65
C SER A 135 -1.17 -1.96 3.08
N PRO A 136 0.00 -2.02 3.75
CA PRO A 136 1.26 -1.53 3.18
C PRO A 136 1.74 -2.34 1.95
N LEU A 137 1.43 -3.63 1.87
CA LEU A 137 1.78 -4.46 0.72
C LEU A 137 0.83 -4.19 -0.47
N LEU A 138 -0.45 -3.93 -0.19
CA LEU A 138 -1.41 -3.49 -1.21
C LEU A 138 -1.01 -2.13 -1.81
N TRP A 139 -0.50 -1.21 -0.99
CA TRP A 139 0.08 0.03 -1.50
C TRP A 139 1.26 -0.23 -2.44
N GLN A 140 2.22 -1.07 -2.02
CA GLN A 140 3.40 -1.35 -2.85
C GLN A 140 3.03 -2.03 -4.18
N THR A 141 2.12 -3.01 -4.16
CA THR A 141 1.64 -3.68 -5.38
C THR A 141 1.00 -2.68 -6.35
N PHE A 142 0.11 -1.81 -5.85
CA PHE A 142 -0.50 -0.78 -6.66
C PHE A 142 0.54 0.19 -7.24
N SER A 143 1.44 0.72 -6.40
CA SER A 143 2.50 1.63 -6.84
C SER A 143 3.41 0.99 -7.87
N CYS A 144 3.79 -0.28 -7.71
CA CYS A 144 4.58 -0.99 -8.71
C CYS A 144 3.84 -1.09 -10.05
N MET A 145 2.55 -1.42 -10.04
CA MET A 145 1.74 -1.45 -11.26
C MET A 145 1.70 -0.06 -11.93
N LEU A 146 1.53 1.00 -11.14
CA LEU A 146 1.52 2.38 -11.63
C LEU A 146 2.84 2.74 -12.33
N PHE A 147 3.99 2.39 -11.73
CA PHE A 147 5.30 2.59 -12.36
C PHE A 147 5.49 1.76 -13.64
N LEU A 148 4.98 0.52 -13.67
CA LEU A 148 5.04 -0.34 -14.85
C LEU A 148 4.21 0.22 -16.02
N ILE A 149 2.99 0.72 -15.74
CA ILE A 149 2.07 1.24 -16.76
C ILE A 149 2.50 2.62 -17.26
N SER A 150 2.92 3.51 -16.36
CA SER A 150 3.30 4.88 -16.71
C SER A 150 4.58 4.96 -17.56
N GLY A 151 5.32 3.85 -17.71
CA GLY A 151 6.60 3.85 -18.41
C GLY A 151 7.66 4.71 -17.71
N LEU A 152 7.39 5.15 -16.48
CA LEU A 152 8.36 5.77 -15.56
C LEU A 152 9.35 4.70 -15.09
N ARG A 153 10.07 4.09 -16.03
CA ARG A 153 11.36 3.49 -15.72
C ARG A 153 12.24 4.66 -15.28
N THR A 154 12.90 4.51 -14.15
CA THR A 154 14.05 5.33 -13.78
C THR A 154 15.10 5.16 -14.87
N THR A 155 14.96 5.93 -15.95
CA THR A 155 15.88 5.94 -17.08
C THR A 155 17.18 6.55 -16.58
N THR A 156 18.04 5.70 -16.04
CA THR A 156 19.48 5.85 -16.22
C THR A 156 19.77 5.61 -17.70
N ARG A 157 19.48 6.61 -18.54
CA ARG A 157 20.10 6.66 -19.87
C ARG A 157 21.59 6.94 -19.65
N LYS A 158 22.41 6.06 -20.21
CA LYS A 158 23.87 6.20 -20.29
C LYS A 158 24.24 7.49 -21.01
#